data_AF-A0A9E5VGE5-F1
#
_entry.id   AF-A0A9E5VGE5-F1
#
_cell.length_a   1.000
_cell.length_b   1.000
_cell.length_c   1.000
_cell.angle_alpha   90.00
_cell.angle_beta   90.00
_cell.angle_gamma   90.00
#
_symmetry.space_group_name_H-M   'P 1'
#
loop_
_entity.id
_entity.type
_entity.pdbx_description
1 polymer ?
#
loop_
_entity_poly.entity_id
_entity_poly.type
_entity_poly.pdbx_seq_one_letter_code
_entity_poly.pdbx_strand_id
1 'polypeptide(L)'
;MKYCNKCQLEIRDDSIVCPLCKAVTEDMGGEKFESYYPETNIDYRKFHFLKRIFLFLSVVAVLTSVVLNVIFYNGFLWSLITIAAIIYLWVGISHSLGHHINIASKILAQSILGSLFIVLIDFLVGYRGWSVSFVIPSIFIVADLAVVILILVNRMDFRNYLLYQFAIALLGMFPTVLFLITRIGHPAMVIISAAVSLLTLIGTTILGDKTVKNEIKKRFHF
;
A
#
# COMPACT_ATOMS: atom_id res chain seq x y z
N MET A 1 34.98 6.89 26.19
CA MET A 1 35.98 6.88 25.09
C MET A 1 36.43 5.44 24.89
N LYS A 2 36.37 4.93 23.65
CA LYS A 2 36.73 3.54 23.35
C LYS A 2 38.09 3.46 22.67
N TYR A 3 38.94 2.55 23.11
CA TYR A 3 40.29 2.37 22.57
C TYR A 3 40.48 1.00 21.95
N CYS A 4 41.19 0.92 20.83
CA CYS A 4 41.53 -0.35 20.20
C CYS A 4 43.00 -0.68 20.42
N ASN A 5 43.30 -1.68 21.25
CA ASN A 5 44.69 -2.13 21.49
C ASN A 5 45.41 -2.65 20.23
N LYS A 6 44.66 -3.20 19.27
CA LYS A 6 45.25 -3.78 18.06
C LYS A 6 45.63 -2.74 17.00
N CYS A 7 44.85 -1.67 16.89
CA CYS A 7 45.13 -0.57 15.96
C CYS A 7 45.72 0.67 16.64
N GLN A 8 45.85 0.65 17.96
CA GLN A 8 46.34 1.73 18.81
C GLN A 8 45.65 3.08 18.57
N LEU A 9 44.35 3.05 18.27
CA LEU A 9 43.56 4.23 17.92
C LEU A 9 42.35 4.38 18.82
N GLU A 10 42.04 5.65 19.09
CA GLU A 10 40.92 6.09 19.91
C GLU A 10 39.70 6.31 19.02
N ILE A 11 38.59 5.67 19.39
CA ILE A 11 37.32 5.72 18.68
C ILE A 11 36.37 6.61 19.48
N ARG A 12 35.92 7.68 18.82
CA ARG A 12 35.02 8.70 19.39
C ARG A 12 33.53 8.33 19.37
N ASP A 13 33.20 7.14 18.90
CA ASP A 13 31.84 6.62 18.83
C ASP A 13 31.65 5.47 19.82
N ASP A 14 30.44 5.20 20.29
CA ASP A 14 30.14 4.15 21.27
C ASP A 14 30.16 2.73 20.65
N SER A 15 30.91 2.56 19.57
CA SER A 15 31.04 1.29 18.83
C SER A 15 31.82 0.24 19.64
N ILE A 16 31.18 -0.90 19.89
CA ILE A 16 31.75 -2.05 20.63
C ILE A 16 32.87 -2.75 19.83
N VAL A 17 32.91 -2.52 18.52
CA VAL A 17 33.80 -3.19 17.58
C VAL A 17 34.56 -2.14 16.76
N CYS A 18 35.89 -2.27 16.69
CA CYS A 18 36.71 -1.39 15.87
C CYS A 18 36.38 -1.58 14.37
N PRO A 19 36.04 -0.52 13.62
CA PRO A 19 35.68 -0.63 12.21
C PRO A 19 36.84 -1.06 11.30
N LEU A 20 38.09 -0.86 11.74
CA LEU A 20 39.30 -1.18 10.97
C LEU A 20 39.72 -2.64 11.11
N CYS A 21 39.89 -3.13 12.35
CA CYS A 21 40.41 -4.47 12.61
C CYS A 21 39.39 -5.47 13.16
N LYS A 22 38.16 -5.03 13.43
CA LYS A 22 37.08 -5.82 14.03
C LYS A 22 37.40 -6.40 15.42
N ALA A 23 38.46 -5.92 16.08
CA ALA A 23 38.74 -6.27 17.47
C ALA A 23 37.76 -5.55 18.40
N VAL A 24 37.46 -6.19 19.53
CA VAL A 24 36.66 -5.60 20.61
C VAL A 24 37.43 -4.41 21.19
N THR A 25 36.74 -3.29 21.36
CA THR A 25 37.31 -2.07 21.93
C THR A 25 37.25 -2.11 23.46
N GLU A 26 38.28 -1.57 24.11
CA GLU A 26 38.32 -1.42 25.56
C GLU A 26 37.76 -0.05 25.96
N ASP A 27 36.91 -0.04 26.98
CA ASP A 27 36.23 1.16 27.43
C ASP A 27 37.07 1.84 28.52
N MET A 28 37.68 2.97 28.19
CA MET A 28 38.60 3.67 29.11
C MET A 28 37.88 4.60 30.12
N GLY A 29 36.60 4.35 30.40
CA GLY A 29 35.89 5.02 31.50
C GLY A 29 35.62 6.52 31.32
N GLY A 30 35.53 7.00 30.08
CA GLY A 30 35.19 8.40 29.76
C GLY A 30 33.78 8.56 29.20
N GLU A 31 33.14 9.71 29.49
CA GLU A 31 31.78 10.14 29.13
C GLU A 31 31.19 9.51 27.86
N LYS A 32 29.91 9.13 27.94
CA LYS A 32 29.14 8.58 26.82
C LYS A 32 29.10 9.60 25.68
N PHE A 33 29.73 9.29 24.56
CA PHE A 33 29.66 10.11 23.37
C PHE A 33 28.30 9.91 22.69
N GLU A 34 27.68 11.01 22.28
CA GLU A 34 26.44 11.01 21.52
C GLU A 34 26.70 10.34 20.17
N SER A 35 25.94 9.27 19.86
CA SER A 35 26.08 8.54 18.60
C SER A 35 25.85 9.48 17.42
N TYR A 36 26.82 9.60 16.51
CA TYR A 36 26.71 10.51 15.36
C TYR A 36 25.69 10.02 14.31
N TYR A 37 25.28 8.76 14.41
CA TYR A 37 24.29 8.12 13.54
C TYR A 37 22.99 7.87 14.32
N PRO A 38 21.83 8.27 13.80
CA PRO A 38 20.56 8.02 14.46
C PRO A 38 20.32 6.51 14.57
N GLU A 39 20.00 6.04 15.77
CA GLU A 39 19.60 4.65 15.98
C GLU A 39 18.32 4.36 15.21
N THR A 40 18.37 3.44 14.25
CA THR A 40 17.19 2.90 13.55
C THR A 40 16.51 1.85 14.42
N ASN A 41 16.15 2.24 15.63
CA ASN A 41 15.28 1.48 16.52
C ASN A 41 13.87 1.45 15.89
N ILE A 42 13.65 0.52 14.97
CA ILE A 42 12.31 0.06 14.66
C ILE A 42 12.05 -1.07 15.64
N ASP A 43 11.22 -0.82 16.63
CA ASP A 43 10.97 -1.74 17.74
C ASP A 43 10.07 -2.91 17.27
N TYR A 44 10.66 -3.86 16.53
CA TYR A 44 9.98 -5.02 15.93
C TYR A 44 9.17 -5.82 16.96
N ARG A 45 9.60 -5.81 18.23
CA ARG A 45 8.86 -6.44 19.35
C ARG A 45 7.48 -5.82 19.57
N LYS A 46 7.38 -4.48 19.56
CA LYS A 46 6.10 -3.77 19.69
C LYS A 46 5.19 -4.09 18.51
N PHE A 47 5.76 -4.19 17.32
CA PHE A 47 5.03 -4.52 16.11
C PHE A 47 4.43 -5.95 16.15
N HIS A 48 5.22 -6.94 16.57
CA HIS A 48 4.74 -8.31 16.77
C HIS A 48 3.63 -8.41 17.82
N PHE A 49 3.76 -7.66 18.92
CA PHE A 49 2.76 -7.61 19.97
C PHE A 49 1.43 -7.02 19.45
N LEU A 50 1.48 -5.91 18.72
CA LEU A 50 0.30 -5.28 18.12
C LEU A 50 -0.42 -6.20 17.13
N LYS A 51 0.34 -6.90 16.27
CA LYS A 51 -0.21 -7.87 15.32
C LYS A 51 -0.93 -9.03 16.03
N ARG A 52 -0.41 -9.50 17.16
CA ARG A 52 -1.03 -10.57 17.97
C ARG A 52 -2.34 -10.10 18.62
N ILE A 53 -2.37 -8.89 19.16
CA ILE A 53 -3.60 -8.30 19.70
C ILE A 53 -4.65 -8.15 18.60
N PHE A 54 -4.25 -7.63 17.43
CA PHE A 54 -5.17 -7.47 16.31
C PHE A 54 -5.73 -8.80 15.82
N LEU A 55 -4.92 -9.86 15.77
CA LEU A 55 -5.38 -11.23 15.47
C LEU A 55 -6.39 -11.73 16.50
N PHE A 56 -6.12 -11.53 17.80
CA PHE A 56 -7.06 -11.93 18.84
C PHE A 56 -8.40 -11.22 18.70
N LEU A 57 -8.38 -9.90 18.51
CA LEU A 57 -9.58 -9.08 18.29
C LEU A 57 -10.35 -9.51 17.04
N SER A 58 -9.66 -9.83 15.94
CA SER A 58 -10.32 -10.27 14.71
C SER A 58 -11.02 -11.61 14.88
N VAL A 59 -10.41 -12.57 15.57
CA VAL A 59 -11.02 -13.87 15.89
C VAL A 59 -12.27 -13.69 16.75
N VAL A 60 -12.18 -12.88 17.80
CA VAL A 60 -13.34 -12.57 18.66
C VAL A 60 -14.45 -11.90 17.84
N ALA A 61 -14.11 -10.92 16.99
CA ALA A 61 -15.08 -10.24 16.14
C ALA A 61 -15.80 -11.20 15.18
N VAL A 62 -15.07 -12.13 14.53
CA VAL A 62 -15.67 -13.15 13.66
C VAL A 62 -16.58 -14.09 14.45
N LEU A 63 -16.14 -14.59 15.61
CA LEU A 63 -16.95 -15.49 16.42
C LEU A 63 -18.24 -14.82 16.90
N THR A 64 -18.13 -13.59 17.41
CA THR A 64 -19.31 -12.82 17.84
C THR A 64 -20.24 -12.51 16.68
N SER A 65 -19.73 -12.14 15.50
CA SER A 65 -20.58 -11.83 14.35
C SER A 65 -21.30 -13.07 13.82
N VAL A 66 -20.65 -14.24 13.82
CA VAL A 66 -21.27 -15.51 13.45
C VAL A 66 -22.36 -15.90 14.43
N VAL A 67 -22.08 -15.84 15.74
CA VAL A 67 -23.07 -16.16 16.79
C VAL A 67 -24.29 -15.24 16.70
N LEU A 68 -24.08 -13.93 16.57
CA LEU A 68 -25.17 -12.97 16.43
C LEU A 68 -25.98 -13.19 15.15
N ASN A 69 -25.33 -13.56 14.04
CA ASN A 69 -26.02 -13.85 12.79
C ASN A 69 -26.87 -15.12 12.87
N VAL A 70 -26.48 -16.12 13.68
CA VAL A 70 -27.29 -17.31 13.94
C VAL A 70 -28.50 -16.96 14.83
N ILE A 71 -28.30 -16.15 15.87
CA ILE A 71 -29.38 -15.76 16.80
C ILE A 71 -30.40 -14.84 16.13
N PHE A 72 -29.94 -13.83 15.39
CA PHE A 72 -30.78 -12.81 14.75
C PHE A 72 -30.93 -13.06 13.25
N TYR A 73 -31.10 -14.33 12.86
CA TYR A 73 -31.15 -14.70 11.45
C TYR A 73 -32.43 -14.19 10.77
N ASN A 74 -32.28 -13.18 9.92
CA ASN A 74 -33.38 -12.56 9.16
C ASN A 74 -33.30 -12.87 7.65
N GLY A 75 -32.68 -13.99 7.26
CA GLY A 75 -32.48 -14.35 5.84
C GLY A 75 -31.33 -13.63 5.13
N PHE A 76 -30.57 -12.81 5.85
CA PHE A 76 -29.41 -12.08 5.35
C PHE A 76 -28.16 -12.44 6.14
N LEU A 77 -27.09 -12.85 5.44
CA LEU A 77 -25.82 -13.27 6.05
C LEU A 77 -24.91 -12.06 6.34
N TRP A 78 -25.27 -11.22 7.31
CA TRP A 78 -24.49 -10.02 7.69
C TRP A 78 -23.09 -10.40 8.22
N SER A 79 -22.96 -11.57 8.85
CA SER A 79 -21.66 -12.09 9.32
C SER A 79 -20.65 -12.25 8.17
N LEU A 80 -21.10 -12.60 6.97
CA LEU A 80 -20.20 -12.79 5.82
C LEU A 80 -19.53 -11.48 5.39
N ILE A 81 -20.25 -10.36 5.46
CA ILE A 81 -19.69 -9.02 5.21
C ILE A 81 -18.62 -8.70 6.24
N THR A 82 -18.86 -9.00 7.52
CA THR A 82 -17.88 -8.75 8.59
C THR A 82 -16.61 -9.58 8.41
N ILE A 83 -16.75 -10.85 8.02
CA ILE A 83 -15.61 -11.74 7.75
C ILE A 83 -14.78 -11.21 6.58
N ALA A 84 -15.45 -10.84 5.47
CA ALA A 84 -14.77 -10.27 4.31
C ALA A 84 -14.07 -8.94 4.65
N ALA A 85 -14.67 -8.09 5.49
CA ALA A 85 -14.06 -6.85 5.96
C ALA A 85 -12.78 -7.10 6.78
N ILE A 86 -12.81 -8.10 7.66
CA ILE A 86 -11.65 -8.50 8.47
C ILE A 86 -10.52 -9.04 7.58
N ILE A 87 -10.85 -9.85 6.58
CA ILE A 87 -9.87 -10.34 5.59
C ILE A 87 -9.25 -9.16 4.83
N TYR A 88 -10.06 -8.23 4.35
CA TYR A 88 -9.61 -7.02 3.67
C TYR A 88 -8.63 -6.20 4.53
N LEU A 89 -8.94 -5.99 5.81
CA LEU A 89 -8.05 -5.31 6.76
C LEU A 89 -6.74 -6.05 6.96
N TRP A 90 -6.77 -7.38 7.06
CA TRP A 90 -5.56 -8.18 7.25
C TRP A 90 -4.63 -8.12 6.05
N VAL A 91 -5.18 -8.16 4.83
CA VAL A 91 -4.42 -7.99 3.60
C VAL A 91 -3.84 -6.58 3.51
N GLY A 92 -4.65 -5.55 3.83
CA GLY A 92 -4.20 -4.15 3.84
C GLY A 92 -3.06 -3.90 4.83
N ILE A 93 -3.14 -4.43 6.04
CA ILE A 93 -2.07 -4.36 7.04
C ILE A 93 -0.81 -5.07 6.53
N SER A 94 -0.95 -6.29 6.02
CA SER A 94 0.19 -7.06 5.49
C SER A 94 0.90 -6.31 4.35
N HIS A 95 0.13 -5.68 3.46
CA HIS A 95 0.65 -4.89 2.35
C HIS A 95 1.29 -3.57 2.81
N SER A 96 0.72 -2.92 3.82
CA SER A 96 1.26 -1.69 4.41
C SER A 96 2.63 -1.90 5.03
N LEU A 97 2.86 -3.06 5.66
CA LEU A 97 4.08 -3.39 6.38
C LEU A 97 5.22 -3.91 5.51
N GLY A 98 4.98 -4.20 4.24
CA GLY A 98 6.04 -4.50 3.29
C GLY A 98 6.96 -3.29 3.13
N HIS A 99 8.14 -3.34 3.77
CA HIS A 99 9.10 -2.22 3.82
C HIS A 99 9.71 -1.92 2.44
N HIS A 100 9.80 -2.92 1.56
CA HIS A 100 10.44 -2.80 0.24
C HIS A 100 9.47 -2.59 -0.93
N ILE A 101 8.19 -2.33 -0.65
CA ILE A 101 7.15 -2.22 -1.67
C ILE A 101 6.93 -0.75 -2.03
N ASN A 102 6.96 -0.42 -3.33
CA ASN A 102 6.72 0.93 -3.83
C ASN A 102 5.35 1.46 -3.38
N ILE A 103 5.28 2.73 -2.96
CA ILE A 103 4.02 3.34 -2.47
C ILE A 103 2.89 3.24 -3.50
N ALA A 104 3.18 3.48 -4.79
CA ALA A 104 2.16 3.37 -5.84
C ALA A 104 1.68 1.92 -6.08
N SER A 105 2.53 0.91 -5.88
CA SER A 105 2.06 -0.48 -5.91
C SER A 105 1.13 -0.79 -4.73
N LYS A 106 1.31 -0.14 -3.57
CA LYS A 106 0.36 -0.21 -2.46
C LYS A 106 -0.99 0.40 -2.81
N ILE A 107 -0.99 1.55 -3.48
CA ILE A 107 -2.22 2.19 -3.95
C ILE A 107 -2.95 1.26 -4.94
N LEU A 108 -2.24 0.74 -5.94
CA LEU A 108 -2.81 -0.19 -6.92
C LEU A 108 -3.44 -1.43 -6.29
N ALA A 109 -2.68 -2.12 -5.44
CA ALA A 109 -3.16 -3.33 -4.78
C ALA A 109 -4.40 -3.03 -3.93
N GLN A 110 -4.41 -1.91 -3.20
CA GLN A 110 -5.54 -1.50 -2.38
C GLN A 110 -6.76 -1.12 -3.21
N SER A 111 -6.58 -0.45 -4.35
CA SER A 111 -7.67 -0.10 -5.27
C SER A 111 -8.33 -1.33 -5.88
N ILE A 112 -7.55 -2.32 -6.31
CA ILE A 112 -8.06 -3.60 -6.86
C ILE A 112 -8.79 -4.38 -5.77
N LEU A 113 -8.14 -4.56 -4.61
CA LEU A 113 -8.71 -5.30 -3.50
C LEU A 113 -9.97 -4.63 -2.95
N GLY A 114 -9.98 -3.30 -2.84
CA GLY A 114 -11.13 -2.51 -2.41
C GLY A 114 -12.30 -2.63 -3.39
N SER A 115 -12.02 -2.57 -4.69
CA SER A 115 -13.03 -2.77 -5.74
C SER A 115 -13.66 -4.16 -5.65
N LEU A 116 -12.84 -5.22 -5.48
CA LEU A 116 -13.33 -6.59 -5.30
C LEU A 116 -14.21 -6.73 -4.04
N PHE A 117 -13.78 -6.12 -2.92
CA PHE A 117 -14.51 -6.14 -1.66
C PHE A 117 -15.88 -5.47 -1.76
N ILE A 118 -15.98 -4.34 -2.47
CA ILE A 118 -17.25 -3.62 -2.63
C ILE A 118 -18.20 -4.35 -3.58
N VAL A 119 -17.69 -4.97 -4.64
CA VAL A 119 -18.50 -5.85 -5.50
C VAL A 119 -19.04 -7.03 -4.70
N LEU A 120 -18.24 -7.62 -3.82
CA LEU A 120 -18.70 -8.70 -2.93
C LEU A 120 -19.84 -8.21 -2.02
N ILE A 121 -19.72 -7.03 -1.41
CA ILE A 121 -20.81 -6.45 -0.59
C ILE A 121 -22.06 -6.25 -1.44
N ASP A 122 -21.94 -5.69 -2.63
CA ASP A 122 -23.09 -5.45 -3.51
C ASP A 122 -23.81 -6.76 -3.86
N PHE A 123 -23.05 -7.83 -4.18
CA PHE A 123 -23.61 -9.15 -4.43
C PHE A 123 -24.36 -9.70 -3.21
N LEU A 124 -23.79 -9.56 -2.01
CA LEU A 124 -24.44 -10.00 -0.77
C LEU A 124 -25.69 -9.18 -0.41
N VAL A 125 -25.75 -7.91 -0.81
CA VAL A 125 -26.88 -7.00 -0.55
C VAL A 125 -28.03 -7.15 -1.57
N GLY A 126 -27.85 -7.99 -2.60
CA GLY A 126 -28.87 -8.22 -3.65
C GLY A 126 -28.62 -7.43 -4.94
N TYR A 127 -27.36 -7.15 -5.25
CA TYR A 127 -26.81 -6.56 -6.48
C TYR A 127 -27.65 -5.41 -7.05
N ARG A 128 -27.57 -4.25 -6.40
CA ARG A 128 -28.26 -3.02 -6.84
C ARG A 128 -27.43 -2.18 -7.80
N GLY A 129 -26.17 -2.56 -8.05
CA GLY A 129 -25.25 -1.90 -8.99
C GLY A 129 -24.63 -0.61 -8.50
N TRP A 130 -24.89 -0.21 -7.24
CA TRP A 130 -24.30 0.99 -6.62
C TRP A 130 -22.77 0.94 -6.58
N SER A 131 -22.20 -0.27 -6.44
CA SER A 131 -20.75 -0.49 -6.45
C SER A 131 -20.13 -0.02 -7.78
N VAL A 132 -20.67 -0.51 -8.89
CA VAL A 132 -20.20 -0.25 -10.26
C VAL A 132 -20.47 1.19 -10.69
N SER A 133 -21.63 1.76 -10.32
CA SER A 133 -21.98 3.11 -10.77
C SER A 133 -21.27 4.22 -10.01
N PHE A 134 -20.96 4.04 -8.71
CA PHE A 134 -20.47 5.13 -7.86
C PHE A 134 -19.13 4.84 -7.19
N VAL A 135 -18.99 3.68 -6.54
CA VAL A 135 -17.89 3.48 -5.59
C VAL A 135 -16.61 3.03 -6.28
N ILE A 136 -16.71 2.12 -7.26
CA ILE A 136 -15.54 1.69 -8.03
C ILE A 136 -14.96 2.87 -8.84
N PRO A 137 -15.75 3.67 -9.59
CA PRO A 137 -15.25 4.87 -10.25
C PRO A 137 -14.54 5.85 -9.30
N SER A 138 -15.09 6.08 -8.11
CA SER A 138 -14.47 7.02 -7.16
C SER A 138 -13.15 6.51 -6.59
N ILE A 139 -13.01 5.21 -6.34
CA ILE A 139 -11.75 4.59 -5.92
C ILE A 139 -10.64 4.83 -6.95
N PHE A 140 -10.94 4.65 -8.24
CA PHE A 140 -9.95 4.83 -9.30
C PHE A 140 -9.59 6.30 -9.51
N ILE A 141 -10.56 7.23 -9.44
CA ILE A 141 -10.27 8.68 -9.48
C ILE A 141 -9.32 9.08 -8.35
N VAL A 142 -9.59 8.63 -7.12
CA VAL A 142 -8.74 8.94 -5.96
C VAL A 142 -7.35 8.31 -6.12
N ALA A 143 -7.27 7.09 -6.63
CA ALA A 143 -6.00 6.41 -6.88
C ALA A 143 -5.15 7.11 -7.95
N ASP A 144 -5.78 7.54 -9.05
CA ASP A 144 -5.15 8.32 -10.12
C ASP A 144 -4.58 9.64 -9.58
N LEU A 145 -5.40 10.40 -8.84
CA LEU A 145 -4.96 11.66 -8.24
C LEU A 145 -3.82 11.45 -7.23
N ALA A 146 -3.90 10.42 -6.40
CA ALA A 146 -2.87 10.11 -5.41
C ALA A 146 -1.51 9.80 -6.08
N VAL A 147 -1.48 9.00 -7.14
CA VAL A 147 -0.23 8.68 -7.84
C VAL A 147 0.30 9.87 -8.63
N VAL A 148 -0.55 10.68 -9.25
CA VAL A 148 -0.13 11.94 -9.90
C VAL A 148 0.51 12.89 -8.88
N ILE A 149 -0.07 13.04 -7.68
CA ILE A 149 0.51 13.87 -6.61
C ILE A 149 1.87 13.28 -6.17
N LEU A 150 1.96 11.96 -5.99
CA LEU A 150 3.24 11.31 -5.65
C LEU A 150 4.31 11.54 -6.71
N ILE A 151 3.95 11.49 -7.99
CA ILE A 151 4.85 11.79 -9.11
C ILE A 151 5.36 13.24 -9.05
N LEU A 152 4.48 14.19 -8.71
CA LEU A 152 4.84 15.61 -8.61
C LEU A 152 5.79 15.89 -7.45
N VAL A 153 5.57 15.23 -6.30
CA VAL A 153 6.37 15.40 -5.07
C VAL A 153 7.69 14.64 -5.18
N ASN A 154 7.69 13.37 -5.61
CA ASN A 154 8.88 12.53 -5.69
C ASN A 154 9.39 12.39 -7.14
N ARG A 155 9.97 13.47 -7.67
CA ARG A 155 10.49 13.55 -9.05
C ARG A 155 11.61 12.53 -9.37
N MET A 156 12.31 12.02 -8.35
CA MET A 156 13.49 11.17 -8.52
C MET A 156 13.15 9.74 -8.99
N ASP A 157 11.98 9.21 -8.62
CA ASP A 157 11.53 7.85 -8.97
C ASP A 157 10.42 7.83 -10.04
N PHE A 158 10.31 8.91 -10.84
CA PHE A 158 9.29 9.11 -11.87
C PHE A 158 9.01 7.86 -12.71
N ARG A 159 10.08 7.15 -13.10
CA ARG A 159 10.01 5.93 -13.93
C ARG A 159 9.23 4.79 -13.28
N ASN A 160 9.43 4.53 -11.99
CA ASN A 160 8.75 3.44 -11.30
C ASN A 160 7.27 3.77 -11.11
N TYR A 161 6.94 5.04 -10.82
CA TYR A 161 5.57 5.50 -10.65
C TYR A 161 4.78 5.54 -11.96
N LEU A 162 5.43 5.85 -13.09
CA LEU A 162 4.78 5.85 -14.39
C LEU A 162 4.13 4.52 -14.74
N LEU A 163 4.84 3.40 -14.57
CA LEU A 163 4.28 2.07 -14.87
C LEU A 163 3.00 1.80 -14.06
N TYR A 164 3.00 2.21 -12.78
CA TYR A 164 1.82 2.08 -11.92
C TYR A 164 0.70 3.05 -12.34
N GLN A 165 1.02 4.28 -12.75
CA GLN A 165 0.04 5.23 -13.26
C GLN A 165 -0.65 4.71 -14.53
N PHE A 166 0.11 4.13 -15.47
CA PHE A 166 -0.47 3.47 -16.65
C PHE A 166 -1.41 2.33 -16.25
N ALA A 167 -1.01 1.50 -15.29
CA ALA A 167 -1.85 0.40 -14.81
C ALA A 167 -3.14 0.89 -14.12
N ILE A 168 -3.06 1.91 -13.24
CA ILE A 168 -4.24 2.49 -12.58
C ILE A 168 -5.18 3.08 -13.61
N ALA A 169 -4.67 3.86 -14.56
CA ALA A 169 -5.52 4.52 -15.54
C ALA A 169 -6.20 3.53 -16.51
N LEU A 170 -5.52 2.44 -16.90
CA LEU A 170 -6.14 1.36 -17.65
C LEU A 170 -7.24 0.66 -16.83
N LEU A 171 -6.97 0.39 -15.55
CA LEU A 171 -7.98 -0.16 -14.64
C LEU A 171 -9.11 0.84 -14.36
N GLY A 172 -8.85 2.15 -14.37
CA GLY A 172 -9.84 3.21 -14.19
C GLY A 172 -10.81 3.36 -15.36
N MET A 173 -10.49 2.78 -16.53
CA MET A 173 -11.43 2.60 -17.63
C MET A 173 -12.31 1.36 -17.44
N PHE A 174 -11.92 0.37 -16.64
CA PHE A 174 -12.69 -0.85 -16.41
C PHE A 174 -14.13 -0.63 -15.90
N PRO A 175 -14.42 0.34 -15.01
CA PRO A 175 -15.79 0.65 -14.58
C PRO A 175 -16.72 1.02 -15.74
N THR A 176 -16.18 1.60 -16.83
CA THR A 176 -16.97 1.91 -18.04
C THR A 176 -17.45 0.65 -18.73
N VAL A 177 -16.57 -0.35 -18.87
CA VAL A 177 -16.89 -1.64 -19.47
C VAL A 177 -17.91 -2.38 -18.62
N LEU A 178 -17.70 -2.38 -17.29
CA LEU A 178 -18.64 -2.96 -16.34
C LEU A 178 -20.03 -2.30 -16.43
N PHE A 179 -20.09 -0.98 -16.51
CA PHE A 179 -21.36 -0.25 -16.65
C PHE A 179 -22.07 -0.57 -17.97
N LEU A 180 -21.35 -0.70 -19.08
CA LEU A 180 -21.95 -1.07 -20.38
C LEU A 180 -22.61 -2.45 -20.34
N ILE A 181 -22.02 -3.39 -19.58
CA ILE A 181 -22.54 -4.76 -19.42
C ILE A 181 -23.75 -4.79 -18.48
N THR A 182 -23.65 -4.15 -17.31
CA THR A 182 -24.71 -4.21 -16.31
C THR A 182 -25.88 -3.28 -16.63
N ARG A 183 -25.62 -2.13 -17.26
CA ARG A 183 -26.58 -1.06 -17.56
C ARG A 183 -27.44 -0.67 -16.36
N ILE A 184 -26.86 -0.73 -15.16
CA ILE A 184 -27.53 -0.40 -13.91
C ILE A 184 -26.93 0.90 -13.36
N GLY A 185 -27.80 1.85 -13.00
CA GLY A 185 -27.44 3.11 -12.34
C GLY A 185 -27.16 4.29 -13.28
N HIS A 186 -26.70 5.41 -12.71
CA HIS A 186 -26.48 6.67 -13.42
C HIS A 186 -25.06 6.74 -14.01
N PRO A 187 -24.88 7.07 -15.31
CA PRO A 187 -23.56 6.98 -15.97
C PRO A 187 -22.57 8.09 -15.59
N ALA A 188 -22.98 9.11 -14.84
CA ALA A 188 -22.20 10.33 -14.64
C ALA A 188 -20.81 10.07 -14.03
N MET A 189 -20.76 9.31 -12.93
CA MET A 189 -19.49 9.00 -12.25
C MET A 189 -18.57 8.11 -13.09
N VAL A 190 -19.14 7.20 -13.86
CA VAL A 190 -18.40 6.31 -14.76
C VAL A 190 -17.74 7.10 -15.88
N ILE A 191 -18.46 8.06 -16.47
CA ILE A 191 -17.92 8.97 -17.50
C ILE A 191 -16.81 9.84 -16.91
N ILE A 192 -17.00 10.40 -15.71
CA ILE A 192 -15.98 11.21 -15.04
C ILE A 192 -14.71 10.40 -14.79
N SER A 193 -14.84 9.18 -14.27
CA SER A 193 -13.69 8.28 -14.06
C SER A 193 -12.94 8.03 -15.37
N ALA A 194 -13.67 7.73 -16.45
CA ALA A 194 -13.07 7.53 -17.77
C ALA A 194 -12.31 8.77 -18.25
N ALA A 195 -12.91 9.95 -18.10
CA ALA A 195 -12.30 11.21 -18.50
C ALA A 195 -11.04 11.51 -17.67
N VAL A 196 -11.09 11.31 -16.35
CA VAL A 196 -9.93 11.50 -15.47
C VAL A 196 -8.80 10.54 -15.85
N SER A 197 -9.07 9.25 -16.01
CA SER A 197 -8.04 8.29 -16.39
C SER A 197 -7.46 8.55 -17.78
N LEU A 198 -8.27 9.04 -18.73
CA LEU A 198 -7.77 9.47 -20.04
C LEU A 198 -6.87 10.72 -19.92
N LEU A 199 -7.27 11.71 -19.12
CA LEU A 199 -6.49 12.92 -18.87
C LEU A 199 -5.16 12.60 -18.18
N THR A 200 -5.14 11.70 -17.20
CA THR A 200 -3.90 11.31 -16.52
C THR A 200 -2.98 10.51 -17.45
N LEU A 201 -3.52 9.66 -18.34
CA LEU A 201 -2.73 8.99 -19.40
C LEU A 201 -2.12 9.99 -20.38
N ILE A 202 -2.90 10.94 -20.87
CA ILE A 202 -2.39 11.97 -21.79
C ILE A 202 -1.35 12.85 -21.08
N GLY A 203 -1.63 13.28 -19.86
CA GLY A 203 -0.68 14.07 -19.06
C GLY A 203 0.63 13.31 -18.83
N THR A 204 0.56 12.05 -18.42
CA THR A 204 1.77 11.25 -18.19
C THR A 204 2.54 10.89 -19.45
N THR A 205 1.88 10.69 -20.59
CA THR A 205 2.57 10.47 -21.88
C THR A 205 3.25 11.72 -22.40
N ILE A 206 2.66 12.90 -22.23
CA ILE A 206 3.29 14.18 -22.61
C ILE A 206 4.50 14.49 -21.71
N LEU A 207 4.39 14.24 -20.40
CA LEU A 207 5.49 14.43 -19.45
C LEU A 207 6.53 13.30 -19.51
N GLY A 208 6.21 12.17 -20.15
CA GLY A 208 7.08 11.02 -20.34
C GLY A 208 8.16 11.28 -21.38
N ASP A 209 9.27 11.88 -20.94
CA ASP A 209 10.42 12.22 -21.77
C ASP A 209 11.03 10.99 -22.50
N LYS A 210 11.94 11.22 -23.47
CA LYS A 210 12.67 10.21 -24.27
C LYS A 210 13.29 9.08 -23.42
N THR A 211 13.61 9.36 -22.16
CA THR A 211 14.13 8.42 -21.16
C THR A 211 13.15 7.27 -20.86
N VAL A 212 11.84 7.52 -20.86
CA VAL A 212 10.80 6.49 -20.68
C VAL A 212 10.74 5.56 -21.88
N LYS A 213 10.79 6.12 -23.11
CA LYS A 213 10.83 5.34 -24.35
C LYS A 213 12.07 4.42 -24.40
N ASN A 214 13.23 4.92 -23.99
CA ASN A 214 14.47 4.14 -23.96
C ASN A 214 14.45 3.01 -22.91
N GLU A 215 13.78 3.20 -21.77
CA GLU A 215 13.64 2.17 -20.73
C GLU A 215 12.57 1.12 -21.06
N ILE A 216 11.44 1.52 -21.66
CA ILE A 216 10.45 0.57 -22.20
C ILE A 216 11.12 -0.29 -23.27
N LYS A 217 11.90 0.31 -24.17
CA LYS A 217 12.67 -0.42 -25.18
C LYS A 217 13.66 -1.42 -24.55
N LYS A 218 14.34 -1.03 -23.46
CA LYS A 218 15.23 -1.92 -22.69
C LYS A 218 14.49 -3.06 -21.98
N ARG A 219 13.33 -2.80 -21.36
CA ARG A 219 12.58 -3.81 -20.59
C ARG A 219 11.78 -4.77 -21.46
N PHE A 220 11.26 -4.30 -22.59
CA PHE A 220 10.46 -5.10 -23.51
C PHE A 220 11.26 -5.64 -24.70
N HIS A 221 12.60 -5.48 -24.70
CA HIS A 221 13.52 -6.00 -25.73
C HIS A 221 12.99 -5.79 -27.18
N PHE A 222 12.59 -4.55 -27.49
CA PHE A 222 12.20 -4.14 -28.85
C PHE A 222 13.36 -3.52 -29.62
#